data_AF-T1ABE9-F1
#
_entry.id   AF-T1ABE9-F1
#
_cell.length_a   1.000
_cell.length_b   1.000
_cell.length_c   1.000
_cell.angle_alpha   90.00
_cell.angle_beta   90.00
_cell.angle_gamma   90.00
#
_symmetry.space_group_name_H-M   'P 1'
#
loop_
_entity.id
_entity.type
_entity.pdbx_description
1 polymer ?
#
loop_
_entity_poly.entity_id
_entity_poly.type
_entity_poly.pdbx_seq_one_letter_code
_entity_poly.pdbx_strand_id
1 'polypeptide(L)' 'MSAAIKLDTREDAYALLQRPGATPHLLLHLQLVGEAADELIALFGTLGVACDAQAIELGAALHDAGKIQYPNEISGPG' A
#
# COMPACT_ATOMS: atom_id res chain seq x y z
N MET A 1 -15.28 -21.74 3.17
CA MET A 1 -15.56 -20.67 2.19
C MET A 1 -14.77 -19.46 2.61
N SER A 2 -13.79 -19.02 1.82
CA SER A 2 -13.13 -17.72 2.08
C SER A 2 -14.13 -16.65 1.69
N ALA A 3 -14.50 -15.76 2.63
CA ALA A 3 -15.12 -14.51 2.24
C ALA A 3 -14.20 -13.80 1.24
N ALA A 4 -14.77 -13.23 0.17
CA ALA A 4 -14.05 -12.34 -0.69
C ALA A 4 -13.65 -11.12 0.16
N ILE A 5 -12.35 -10.81 0.21
CA ILE A 5 -11.91 -9.55 0.79
C ILE A 5 -12.30 -8.46 -0.21
N LYS A 6 -13.06 -7.50 0.29
CA LYS A 6 -13.34 -6.25 -0.39
C LYS A 6 -12.04 -5.43 -0.42
N LEU A 7 -11.78 -4.68 -1.50
CA LEU A 7 -10.52 -3.93 -1.68
C LEU A 7 -10.86 -2.48 -2.03
N ASP A 8 -11.49 -1.79 -1.08
CA ASP A 8 -11.93 -0.40 -1.27
C ASP A 8 -11.05 0.59 -0.49
N THR A 9 -10.39 0.13 0.57
CA THR A 9 -9.55 0.96 1.45
C THR A 9 -8.13 0.43 1.61
N ARG A 10 -7.28 1.27 2.20
CA ARG A 10 -5.91 0.90 2.58
C ARG A 10 -5.88 -0.22 3.63
N GLU A 11 -6.82 -0.21 4.58
CA GLU A 11 -6.96 -1.25 5.60
C GLU A 11 -7.34 -2.60 4.99
N ASP A 12 -8.24 -2.58 3.99
CA ASP A 12 -8.58 -3.76 3.21
C ASP A 12 -7.33 -4.35 2.52
N ALA A 13 -6.49 -3.48 1.93
CA ALA A 13 -5.23 -3.89 1.31
C ALA A 13 -4.26 -4.50 2.34
N TYR A 14 -4.10 -3.89 3.51
CA TYR A 14 -3.25 -4.46 4.57
C TYR A 14 -3.75 -5.81 5.08
N ALA A 15 -5.06 -5.94 5.29
CA ALA A 15 -5.67 -7.21 5.65
C ALA A 15 -5.49 -8.27 4.56
N LEU A 16 -5.57 -7.87 3.28
CA LEU A 16 -5.29 -8.75 2.15
C LEU A 16 -3.83 -9.25 2.18
N LEU A 17 -2.85 -8.37 2.43
CA LEU A 17 -1.42 -8.69 2.44
C LEU A 17 -0.98 -9.50 3.67
N GLN A 18 -1.65 -9.36 4.81
CA GLN A 18 -1.38 -10.19 5.99
C GLN A 18 -1.63 -11.67 5.73
N ARG A 19 -2.64 -12.02 4.91
CA ARG A 19 -3.01 -13.41 4.61
C ARG A 19 -1.91 -14.23 3.91
N PRO A 20 -1.26 -13.74 2.84
CA PRO A 20 -0.13 -14.43 2.21
C PRO A 20 1.17 -14.32 3.02
N GLY A 21 1.18 -13.64 4.17
CA GLY A 21 2.32 -13.62 5.08
C GLY A 21 3.21 -12.38 4.96
N ALA A 22 2.65 -11.20 4.64
CA ALA A 22 3.41 -9.95 4.74
C ALA A 22 4.05 -9.81 6.13
N THR A 23 5.35 -9.52 6.15
CA THR A 23 6.09 -9.33 7.40
C THR A 23 5.67 -8.02 8.08
N PRO A 24 5.82 -7.89 9.41
CA PRO A 24 5.57 -6.62 10.10
C PRO A 24 6.41 -5.46 9.54
N HIS A 25 7.64 -5.75 9.08
CA HIS A 25 8.50 -4.77 8.43
C HIS A 25 7.91 -4.26 7.12
N LEU A 26 7.44 -5.17 6.25
CA LEU A 26 6.80 -4.80 4.98
C LEU A 26 5.52 -3.99 5.22
N LEU A 27 4.67 -4.40 6.16
CA LEU A 27 3.45 -3.68 6.49
C LEU A 27 3.74 -2.27 7.03
N LEU A 28 4.73 -2.13 7.92
CA LEU A 28 5.15 -0.83 8.42
C LEU A 28 5.69 0.07 7.30
N HIS A 29 6.48 -0.49 6.38
CA HIS A 29 6.94 0.26 5.20
C HIS A 29 5.78 0.79 4.37
N LEU A 30 4.79 -0.06 4.06
CA LEU A 30 3.60 0.33 3.29
C LEU A 30 2.78 1.40 4.02
N GLN A 31 2.67 1.32 5.35
CA GLN A 31 2.02 2.36 6.18
C GLN A 31 2.71 3.71 6.07
N LEU A 32 4.04 3.75 6.23
CA LEU A 32 4.82 4.97 6.12
C LEU A 32 4.76 5.58 4.71
N VAL A 33 4.74 4.75 3.66
CA VAL A 33 4.55 5.21 2.28
C VAL A 33 3.12 5.73 2.07
N GLY A 34 2.12 5.11 2.69
CA GLY A 34 0.75 5.59 2.71
C GLY A 34 0.61 6.98 3.34
N GLU A 35 1.27 7.23 4.48
CA GLU A 35 1.33 8.55 5.12
C GLU A 35 1.99 9.59 4.20
N ALA A 36 3.08 9.23 3.53
CA ALA A 36 3.71 10.11 2.54
C ALA A 36 2.79 10.38 1.33
N ALA A 37 2.02 9.39 0.89
CA ALA A 37 1.04 9.56 -0.18
C ALA A 37 -0.08 10.53 0.23
N ASP A 38 -0.54 10.49 1.48
CA ASP A 38 -1.56 11.42 2.00
C ASP A 38 -1.08 12.89 1.93
N GLU A 39 0.15 13.15 2.37
CA GLU A 39 0.77 14.47 2.28
C GLU A 39 0.93 14.95 0.82
N LEU A 40 1.29 14.04 -0.09
CA LEU A 40 1.42 14.35 -1.51
C LEU A 40 0.08 14.63 -2.18
N ILE A 41 -0.96 13.86 -1.88
CA ILE A 41 -2.33 14.10 -2.36
C ILE A 41 -2.81 15.47 -1.88
N ALA A 42 -2.58 15.80 -0.61
CA ALA A 42 -2.93 17.12 -0.06
C ALA A 42 -2.20 18.24 -0.81
N LEU A 43 -0.88 18.10 -1.03
CA LEU A 43 -0.07 19.06 -1.79
C LEU A 43 -0.59 19.22 -3.22
N PHE A 44 -0.87 18.13 -3.92
CA PHE A 44 -1.43 18.17 -5.28
C PHE A 44 -2.76 18.91 -5.34
N GLY A 45 -3.62 18.73 -4.33
CA GLY A 45 -4.84 19.53 -4.16
C GLY A 45 -4.55 21.04 -4.09
N THR A 46 -3.53 21.47 -3.34
CA THR A 46 -3.15 22.89 -3.26
C THR A 46 -2.57 23.44 -4.57
N LEU A 47 -1.95 22.58 -5.38
CA LEU A 47 -1.38 22.93 -6.68
C LEU A 47 -2.41 22.86 -7.82
N GLY A 48 -3.66 22.44 -7.55
CA GLY A 48 -4.69 22.25 -8.56
C GLY A 48 -4.44 21.06 -9.49
N VAL A 49 -3.61 20.11 -9.07
CA VAL A 49 -3.35 18.86 -9.80
C VAL A 49 -4.44 17.85 -9.43
N ALA A 50 -5.22 17.42 -10.43
CA ALA A 50 -6.25 16.41 -10.23
C ALA A 50 -5.62 15.01 -10.13
N CYS A 51 -5.96 14.29 -9.06
CA CYS A 51 -5.52 12.93 -8.82
C CYS A 51 -6.69 12.06 -8.38
N ASP A 52 -6.66 10.78 -8.74
CA ASP A 52 -7.54 9.77 -8.16
C ASP A 52 -6.95 9.32 -6.82
N ALA A 53 -7.43 9.92 -5.72
CA ALA A 53 -6.92 9.64 -4.39
C ALA A 53 -7.06 8.15 -4.04
N GLN A 54 -8.21 7.54 -4.31
CA GLN A 54 -8.43 6.13 -3.97
C GLN A 54 -7.45 5.22 -4.72
N ALA A 55 -7.21 5.48 -6.01
CA ALA A 55 -6.24 4.71 -6.79
C ALA A 55 -4.82 4.87 -6.25
N ILE A 56 -4.43 6.09 -5.82
CA ILE A 56 -3.11 6.34 -5.21
C ILE A 56 -2.99 5.62 -3.87
N GLU A 57 -3.99 5.72 -3.00
CA GLU A 57 -3.99 5.10 -1.68
C GLU A 57 -3.87 3.57 -1.78
N LEU A 58 -4.66 2.94 -2.66
CA LEU A 58 -4.59 1.51 -2.91
C LEU A 58 -3.28 1.11 -3.58
N GLY A 59 -2.80 1.91 -4.54
CA GLY A 59 -1.52 1.70 -5.20
C GLY A 59 -0.36 1.71 -4.20
N ALA A 60 -0.29 2.73 -3.34
CA ALA A 60 0.71 2.84 -2.28
C ALA A 60 0.67 1.63 -1.33
N ALA A 61 -0.53 1.20 -0.93
CA ALA A 61 -0.73 0.08 -0.02
C ALA A 61 -0.32 -1.29 -0.60
N LEU A 62 -0.29 -1.44 -1.92
CA LEU A 62 -0.08 -2.72 -2.61
C LEU A 62 1.22 -2.79 -3.42
N HIS A 63 1.90 -1.67 -3.64
CA HIS A 63 2.99 -1.58 -4.63
C HIS A 63 4.09 -2.63 -4.43
N ASP A 64 4.39 -2.96 -3.17
CA ASP A 64 5.45 -3.89 -2.78
C ASP A 64 4.93 -5.30 -2.40
N ALA A 65 3.68 -5.65 -2.78
CA ALA A 65 3.11 -6.97 -2.49
C ALA A 65 3.98 -8.13 -3.00
N GLY A 66 4.75 -7.92 -4.07
CA GLY A 66 5.70 -8.90 -4.61
C GLY A 66 6.77 -9.34 -3.61
N LYS A 67 7.16 -8.47 -2.66
CA LYS A 67 8.16 -8.76 -1.63
C LYS A 67 7.74 -9.83 -0.63
N ILE A 68 6.46 -10.21 -0.61
CA ILE A 68 5.96 -11.37 0.13
C ILE A 68 6.50 -12.67 -0.49
N GLN A 69 6.54 -12.74 -1.82
CA GLN A 69 7.11 -13.87 -2.55
C GLN A 69 8.63 -13.77 -2.66
N TYR A 70 9.18 -12.55 -2.71
CA TYR A 70 10.60 -12.27 -2.87
C TYR A 70 11.16 -11.48 -1.68
N PRO A 71 11.26 -12.08 -0.47
CA PRO A 71 11.61 -11.37 0.76
C PRO A 71 13.02 -10.75 0.75
N ASN A 72 13.91 -11.21 -0.12
CA ASN A 72 15.25 -10.64 -0.26
C ASN A 72 15.24 -9.19 -0.82
N GLU A 73 14.17 -8.79 -1.52
CA GLU A 73 13.98 -7.44 -2.08
C GLU A 73 13.52 -6.42 -1.02
N ILE A 74 13.30 -6.85 0.23
CA ILE A 74 13.01 -5.94 1.35
C ILE A 74 14.23 -5.05 1.66
N SER A 75 15.43 -5.63 1.61
CA SER A 75 16.69 -4.94 1.91
C SER A 75 17.73 -5.00 0.79
N GLY A 76 17.48 -5.83 -0.22
CA GLY A 76 18.25 -5.88 -1.46
C GLY A 76 17.60 -5.06 -2.57
N PRO A 77 18.26 -4.95 -3.74
CA PRO A 77 17.60 -4.40 -4.92
C PRO A 77 16.37 -5.25 -5.28
N GLY A 78 15.30 -4.57 -5.68
CA GLY A 78 14.14 -5.14 -6.36
C GLY A 78 14.19 -4.83 -7.86
#